data_AF-A0A3P3VJI4-F1
#
_entry.id   AF-A0A3P3VJI4-F1
#
_cell.length_a   1.000
_cell.length_b   1.000
_cell.length_c   1.000
_cell.angle_alpha   90.00
_cell.angle_beta   90.00
_cell.angle_gamma   90.00
#
_symmetry.space_group_name_H-M   'P 1'
#
loop_
_entity.id
_entity.type
_entity.pdbx_description
1 polymer ?
#
loop_
_entity_poly.entity_id
_entity_poly.type
_entity_poly.pdbx_seq_one_letter_code
_entity_poly.pdbx_strand_id
1 'polypeptide(L)'
;MNAEIGFVFGVLAITVALFIWDRIRMDLVALGVVLVLALSGIITPAQAVSGFGNSIVVMIAALFVVGEALFRTGVAAATGQWILRVGGRNEQRLLLLLIPVVALLSAFMSSTGAVALFIPVVMSIARSTGMSPSRLLMPLAFASLIGGMLTLIGTPPNIVVSGLMTEAGLEGFGFFDFTPIGLLILLVGLAYLVLVGRRLLPAGATEADGPHTPLRRLSDFAERYGIENHLYRLQVLSGSPLIGKTVVEAGVRTQYEITLYGIRRRGKLLSSMLPVLAETRIENGDYLMVYGELADILRFCDQQRCAEMGFPEVERERARKEFGVAEVLVYPQSRLLGKTIKSGRFREQYHLSVIGMKRNNEPVTAQFNGETLQAGDTLLLLGGWSFIEALRSNSDFVVIDTPAEVNEVPTRAAKAPLALAIMVGMLVAMVAGWLPSLSAILLAAVAMVASGCVTLPEAYRSFNAMSLVLIAGMLPLALAMDKTGALGLLADQLINHLGESSPLLVCLVLFLLTSLFSQFISNTATTVLVGPIALATAQGLGLSPAPFMMMVAIAASTAFCTPIASPVNTLVLAPGNYRFIDFVKVGVPLQLLALGVAMVAVPWVFPFAAV
;
A
#
# COMPACT_ATOMS: atom_id res chain seq x y z
N MET A 1 9.95 33.60 33.59
CA MET A 1 10.25 32.63 32.53
C MET A 1 11.71 32.77 32.16
N ASN A 2 12.54 31.74 32.34
CA ASN A 2 13.96 31.79 31.98
C ASN A 2 14.12 31.99 30.46
N ALA A 3 15.16 32.69 30.02
CA ALA A 3 15.41 32.94 28.60
C ALA A 3 15.54 31.63 27.79
N GLU A 4 16.15 30.61 28.39
CA GLU A 4 16.29 29.27 27.79
C GLU A 4 14.93 28.57 27.62
N ILE A 5 14.04 28.67 28.60
CA ILE A 5 12.67 28.13 28.53
C ILE A 5 11.89 28.82 27.41
N GLY A 6 11.95 30.15 27.35
CA GLY A 6 11.30 30.93 26.30
C GLY A 6 11.82 30.56 24.90
N PHE A 7 13.14 30.31 24.78
CA PHE A 7 13.75 29.85 23.55
C PHE A 7 13.24 28.47 23.13
N VAL A 8 13.24 27.49 24.04
CA VAL A 8 12.77 26.13 23.75
C VAL A 8 11.28 26.13 23.38
N PHE A 9 10.44 26.91 24.06
CA PHE A 9 9.03 27.08 23.66
C PHE A 9 8.89 27.77 22.30
N GLY A 10 9.76 28.73 21.97
CA GLY A 10 9.81 29.32 20.64
C GLY A 10 10.13 28.28 19.57
N VAL A 11 11.15 27.44 19.79
CA VAL A 11 11.50 26.32 18.89
C VAL A 11 10.32 25.36 18.76
N LEU A 12 9.68 24.99 19.87
CA LEU A 12 8.51 24.11 19.89
C LEU A 12 7.35 24.69 19.06
N ALA A 13 6.99 25.95 19.31
CA ALA A 13 5.89 26.62 18.63
C ALA A 13 6.15 26.77 17.13
N ILE A 14 7.39 27.11 16.74
CA ILE A 14 7.79 27.17 15.33
C ILE A 14 7.71 25.77 14.70
N THR A 15 8.19 24.74 15.39
CA THR A 15 8.15 23.35 14.91
C THR A 15 6.71 22.89 14.67
N VAL A 16 5.81 23.15 15.63
CA VAL A 16 4.37 22.85 15.51
C VAL A 16 3.76 23.63 14.35
N ALA A 17 4.05 24.93 14.23
CA ALA A 17 3.56 25.74 13.12
C ALA A 17 4.04 25.21 11.76
N LEU A 18 5.30 24.78 11.65
CA LEU A 18 5.86 24.20 10.43
C LEU A 18 5.24 22.83 10.09
N PHE A 19 4.97 21.99 11.09
CA PHE A 19 4.25 20.73 10.86
C PHE A 19 2.81 20.96 10.39
N ILE A 20 2.09 21.93 10.98
CA ILE A 20 0.73 22.30 10.55
C ILE A 20 0.73 22.92 9.14
N TRP A 21 1.77 23.70 8.81
CA TRP A 21 1.90 24.36 7.51
C TRP A 21 2.16 23.36 6.37
N ASP A 22 2.78 22.21 6.64
CA ASP A 22 2.98 21.07 5.73
C ASP A 22 3.58 21.40 4.34
N ARG A 23 4.30 22.53 4.19
CA ARG A 23 5.05 22.86 2.96
C ARG A 23 6.49 22.38 3.00
N ILE A 24 7.01 22.13 4.19
CA ILE A 24 8.37 21.64 4.43
C ILE A 24 8.26 20.22 4.93
N ARG A 25 9.08 19.31 4.39
CA ARG A 25 9.08 17.92 4.84
C ARG A 25 9.41 17.83 6.33
N MET A 26 8.63 17.03 7.07
CA MET A 26 8.73 16.93 8.54
C MET A 26 10.11 16.45 9.01
N ASP A 27 10.78 15.59 8.25
CA ASP A 27 12.15 15.14 8.55
C ASP A 27 13.17 16.28 8.47
N LEU A 28 12.99 17.21 7.52
CA LEU A 28 13.82 18.41 7.42
C LEU A 28 13.58 19.38 8.59
N VAL A 29 12.32 19.52 9.02
CA VAL A 29 11.98 20.32 10.21
C VAL A 29 12.66 19.73 11.45
N ALA A 30 12.61 18.40 11.64
CA ALA A 30 13.28 17.72 12.75
C ALA A 30 14.80 17.93 12.74
N LEU A 31 15.46 17.84 11.57
CA LEU A 31 16.88 18.20 11.43
C LEU A 31 17.15 19.67 11.74
N GLY A 32 16.24 20.57 11.38
CA GLY A 32 16.28 21.97 11.76
C GLY A 32 16.24 22.17 13.28
N VAL A 33 15.38 21.42 13.99
CA VAL A 33 15.31 21.43 15.46
C VAL A 33 16.64 20.97 16.06
N VAL A 34 17.21 19.86 15.57
CA VAL A 34 18.54 19.38 16.00
C VAL A 34 19.59 20.47 15.85
N LEU A 35 19.63 21.13 14.70
CA LEU A 35 20.61 22.17 14.40
C LEU A 35 20.42 23.41 15.30
N VAL A 36 19.19 23.90 15.43
CA VAL A 36 18.88 25.08 16.25
C VAL A 36 19.21 24.83 17.72
N LEU A 37 18.85 23.66 18.26
CA LEU A 37 19.15 23.31 19.64
C LEU A 37 20.66 23.11 19.86
N ALA A 38 21.38 22.50 18.93
CA ALA A 38 22.84 22.37 19.02
C ALA A 38 23.55 23.73 18.98
N LEU A 39 23.10 24.64 18.11
CA LEU A 39 23.66 25.99 17.99
C LEU A 39 23.29 26.89 19.18
N SER A 40 22.17 26.62 19.86
CA SER A 40 21.75 27.37 21.05
C SER A 40 22.64 27.13 22.28
N GLY A 41 23.42 26.04 22.29
CA GLY A 41 24.23 25.64 23.44
C GLY A 41 23.47 24.96 24.59
N ILE A 42 22.14 24.85 24.51
CA ILE A 42 21.31 24.16 25.52
C ILE A 42 21.64 22.66 25.58
N ILE A 43 21.90 22.07 24.41
CA ILE A 43 22.35 20.68 24.28
C ILE A 43 23.69 20.64 23.55
N THR A 44 24.53 19.65 23.93
CA THR A 44 25.82 19.45 23.25
C THR A 44 25.62 18.86 21.85
N PRO A 45 26.58 19.01 20.92
CA PRO A 45 26.50 18.37 19.60
C PRO A 45 26.28 16.85 19.68
N ALA A 46 26.89 16.17 20.66
CA ALA A 46 26.69 14.75 20.90
C ALA A 46 25.25 14.43 21.34
N GLN A 47 24.66 15.27 22.20
CA GLN A 47 23.26 15.14 22.60
C GLN A 47 22.30 15.42 21.45
N ALA A 48 22.63 16.36 20.57
CA ALA A 48 21.81 16.71 19.42
C ALA A 48 21.67 15.56 18.40
N VAL A 49 22.70 14.72 18.25
CA VAL A 49 22.65 13.54 17.36
C VAL A 49 22.34 12.23 18.08
N SER A 50 22.17 12.26 19.40
CA SER A 50 21.98 11.05 20.22
C SER A 50 20.74 10.25 19.83
N GLY A 51 19.70 10.91 19.31
CA GLY A 51 18.49 10.26 18.83
C GLY A 51 18.72 9.29 17.66
N PHE A 52 19.75 9.50 16.83
CA PHE A 52 20.08 8.58 15.72
C PHE A 52 20.72 7.27 16.19
N GLY A 53 21.32 7.26 17.37
CA GLY A 53 21.84 6.05 18.03
C GLY A 53 20.83 5.39 18.97
N ASN A 54 19.61 5.92 19.06
CA ASN A 54 18.61 5.45 20.01
C ASN A 54 18.09 4.06 19.61
N SER A 55 17.94 3.18 20.61
CA SER A 55 17.43 1.82 20.43
C SER A 55 16.07 1.77 19.73
N ILE A 56 15.20 2.75 19.94
CA ILE A 56 13.87 2.88 19.32
C ILE A 56 13.98 3.01 17.81
N VAL A 57 14.87 3.90 17.34
CA VAL A 57 15.07 4.16 15.90
C VAL A 57 15.59 2.90 15.22
N VAL A 58 16.52 2.19 15.87
CA VAL A 58 17.07 0.92 15.38
C VAL A 58 16.00 -0.18 15.36
N MET A 59 15.16 -0.29 16.40
CA MET A 59 14.05 -1.24 16.45
C MET A 59 13.06 -1.01 15.30
N ILE A 60 12.68 0.25 15.04
CA ILE A 60 11.74 0.60 13.96
C ILE A 60 12.33 0.26 12.59
N ALA A 61 13.61 0.57 12.37
CA ALA A 61 14.30 0.20 11.13
C ALA A 61 14.29 -1.33 10.91
N ALA A 62 14.60 -2.10 11.95
CA ALA A 62 14.59 -3.57 11.88
C ALA A 62 13.18 -4.13 11.66
N LEU A 63 12.14 -3.53 12.25
CA LEU A 63 10.74 -3.90 12.01
C LEU A 63 10.29 -3.64 10.57
N PHE A 64 10.80 -2.60 9.90
CA PHE A 64 10.55 -2.41 8.46
C PHE A 64 11.06 -3.59 7.63
N VAL A 65 12.23 -4.15 7.99
CA VAL A 65 12.76 -5.35 7.31
C VAL A 65 11.85 -6.56 7.54
N VAL A 66 11.38 -6.77 8.77
CA VAL A 66 10.48 -7.89 9.11
C VAL A 66 9.16 -7.76 8.35
N GLY A 67 8.58 -6.55 8.30
CA GLY A 67 7.38 -6.25 7.52
C GLY A 67 7.57 -6.50 6.02
N GLU A 68 8.68 -6.04 5.44
CA GLU A 68 9.01 -6.26 4.02
C GLU A 68 9.23 -7.75 3.71
N ALA A 69 9.80 -8.53 4.64
CA ALA A 69 9.94 -9.97 4.47
C ALA A 69 8.59 -10.69 4.42
N LEU A 70 7.63 -10.31 5.28
CA LEU A 70 6.26 -10.84 5.24
C LEU A 70 5.55 -10.45 3.92
N PHE A 71 5.81 -9.24 3.43
CA PHE A 71 5.31 -8.77 2.14
C PHE A 71 5.85 -9.62 0.98
N ARG A 72 7.17 -9.75 0.86
CA ARG A 72 7.85 -10.47 -0.25
C ARG A 72 7.54 -11.96 -0.28
N THR A 73 7.24 -12.55 0.88
CA THR A 73 6.82 -13.95 1.00
C THR A 73 5.35 -14.18 0.72
N GLY A 74 4.54 -13.14 0.49
CA GLY A 74 3.15 -13.28 0.02
C GLY A 74 2.15 -13.71 1.08
N VAL A 75 2.51 -13.61 2.37
CA VAL A 75 1.62 -13.95 3.50
C VAL A 75 0.29 -13.20 3.40
N ALA A 76 0.34 -11.90 3.12
CA ALA A 76 -0.90 -11.12 2.99
C ALA A 76 -1.70 -11.46 1.74
N ALA A 77 -1.06 -11.74 0.60
CA ALA A 77 -1.76 -12.14 -0.63
C ALA A 77 -2.50 -13.48 -0.43
N ALA A 78 -1.84 -14.46 0.22
CA ALA A 78 -2.46 -15.72 0.59
C ALA A 78 -3.66 -15.53 1.55
N THR A 79 -3.53 -14.61 2.49
CA THR A 79 -4.59 -14.28 3.45
C THR A 79 -5.78 -13.59 2.76
N GLY A 80 -5.52 -12.71 1.80
CA GLY A 80 -6.54 -12.09 0.95
C GLY A 80 -7.39 -13.08 0.14
N GLN A 81 -6.74 -14.05 -0.50
CA GLN A 81 -7.43 -15.13 -1.22
C GLN A 81 -8.26 -16.03 -0.28
N TRP A 82 -7.79 -16.22 0.96
CA TRP A 82 -8.56 -16.94 1.97
C TRP A 82 -9.80 -16.14 2.40
N ILE A 83 -9.68 -14.84 2.66
CA ILE A 83 -10.82 -13.95 2.98
C ILE A 83 -11.89 -14.04 1.87
N LEU A 84 -11.48 -13.95 0.60
CA LEU A 84 -12.41 -14.03 -0.53
C LEU A 84 -13.18 -15.37 -0.55
N ARG A 85 -12.45 -16.49 -0.42
CA ARG A 85 -13.02 -17.85 -0.47
C ARG A 85 -14.04 -18.10 0.65
N VAL A 86 -13.77 -17.59 1.85
CA VAL A 86 -14.64 -17.80 3.03
C VAL A 86 -15.77 -16.77 3.09
N GLY A 87 -15.48 -15.51 2.76
CA GLY A 87 -16.45 -14.41 2.84
C GLY A 87 -17.50 -14.42 1.73
N GLY A 88 -17.16 -14.93 0.55
CA GLY A 88 -18.06 -14.99 -0.60
C GLY A 88 -18.51 -13.59 -1.07
N ARG A 89 -19.79 -13.43 -1.41
CA ARG A 89 -20.39 -12.16 -1.92
C ARG A 89 -21.08 -11.32 -0.84
N ASN A 90 -21.02 -11.72 0.43
CA ASN A 90 -21.70 -11.00 1.51
C ASN A 90 -20.77 -9.95 2.13
N GLU A 91 -21.10 -8.67 1.93
CA GLU A 91 -20.37 -7.52 2.46
C GLU A 91 -20.08 -7.63 3.96
N GLN A 92 -21.06 -8.03 4.77
CA GLN A 92 -20.86 -8.14 6.22
C GLN A 92 -19.86 -9.23 6.56
N ARG A 93 -19.93 -10.38 5.90
CA ARG A 93 -18.97 -11.47 6.11
C ARG A 93 -17.57 -11.07 5.68
N LEU A 94 -17.45 -10.34 4.57
CA LEU A 94 -16.18 -9.81 4.10
C LEU A 94 -15.58 -8.83 5.11
N LEU A 95 -16.37 -7.88 5.64
CA LEU A 95 -15.90 -6.95 6.67
C LEU A 95 -15.53 -7.67 7.98
N LEU A 96 -16.34 -8.64 8.42
CA LEU A 96 -16.07 -9.47 9.60
C LEU A 96 -14.78 -10.28 9.49
N LEU A 97 -14.33 -10.61 8.28
CA LEU A 97 -13.06 -11.30 8.04
C LEU A 97 -11.91 -10.32 7.79
N LEU A 98 -12.15 -9.28 7.00
CA LEU A 98 -11.13 -8.32 6.57
C LEU A 98 -10.59 -7.52 7.76
N ILE A 99 -11.48 -6.96 8.60
CA ILE A 99 -11.07 -6.07 9.69
C ILE A 99 -10.16 -6.80 10.70
N PRO A 100 -10.53 -7.97 11.28
CA PRO A 100 -9.66 -8.65 12.23
C PRO A 100 -8.35 -9.12 11.61
N VAL A 101 -8.37 -9.60 10.36
CA VAL A 101 -7.17 -10.07 9.67
C VAL A 101 -6.18 -8.92 9.44
N VAL A 102 -6.68 -7.79 8.93
CA VAL A 102 -5.83 -6.63 8.64
C VAL A 102 -5.32 -6.02 9.94
N ALA A 103 -6.16 -5.92 10.97
CA ALA A 103 -5.74 -5.45 12.28
C ALA A 103 -4.65 -6.35 12.87
N LEU A 104 -4.81 -7.68 12.79
CA LEU A 104 -3.82 -8.62 13.28
C LEU A 104 -2.51 -8.52 12.50
N LEU A 105 -2.55 -8.46 11.17
CA LEU A 105 -1.32 -8.31 10.38
C LEU A 105 -0.64 -6.97 10.67
N SER A 106 -1.41 -5.88 10.73
CA SER A 106 -0.93 -4.55 11.08
C SER A 106 -0.44 -4.42 12.52
N ALA A 107 -0.77 -5.35 13.41
CA ALA A 107 -0.20 -5.40 14.75
C ALA A 107 1.27 -5.80 14.75
N PHE A 108 1.78 -6.35 13.64
CA PHE A 108 3.16 -6.84 13.52
C PHE A 108 3.93 -6.21 12.36
N MET A 109 3.27 -5.38 11.54
CA MET A 109 3.88 -4.64 10.45
C MET A 109 3.43 -3.18 10.49
N SER A 110 4.14 -2.30 9.78
CA SER A 110 3.71 -0.90 9.65
C SER A 110 2.29 -0.81 9.08
N SER A 111 1.42 0.01 9.71
CA SER A 111 0.05 0.23 9.24
C SER A 111 -0.02 0.66 7.78
N THR A 112 0.90 1.53 7.35
CA THR A 112 1.01 1.97 5.96
C THR A 112 1.33 0.80 5.02
N GLY A 113 2.22 -0.09 5.44
CA GLY A 113 2.60 -1.28 4.68
C GLY A 113 1.47 -2.28 4.56
N ALA A 114 0.73 -2.51 5.65
CA ALA A 114 -0.46 -3.36 5.65
C ALA A 114 -1.51 -2.85 4.65
N VAL A 115 -1.83 -1.56 4.68
CA VAL A 115 -2.85 -0.99 3.79
C VAL A 115 -2.41 -1.04 2.33
N ALA A 116 -1.19 -0.62 2.02
CA ALA A 116 -0.65 -0.65 0.65
C ALA A 116 -0.76 -2.06 0.04
N LEU A 117 -0.44 -3.08 0.84
CA LEU A 117 -0.48 -4.49 0.45
C LEU A 117 -1.90 -5.03 0.28
N PHE A 118 -2.85 -4.56 1.08
CA PHE A 118 -4.23 -5.03 1.02
C PHE A 118 -5.11 -4.24 0.04
N ILE A 119 -4.71 -3.06 -0.42
CA ILE A 119 -5.42 -2.33 -1.49
C ILE A 119 -5.67 -3.22 -2.72
N PRO A 120 -4.65 -3.85 -3.36
CA PRO A 120 -4.89 -4.68 -4.55
C PRO A 120 -5.79 -5.89 -4.25
N VAL A 121 -5.66 -6.48 -3.06
CA VAL A 121 -6.50 -7.58 -2.58
C VAL A 121 -7.96 -7.13 -2.44
N VAL A 122 -8.20 -6.01 -1.76
CA VAL A 122 -9.54 -5.46 -1.56
C VAL A 122 -10.16 -5.02 -2.88
N MET A 123 -9.37 -4.45 -3.79
CA MET A 123 -9.83 -4.12 -5.15
C MET A 123 -10.20 -5.38 -5.95
N SER A 124 -9.50 -6.50 -5.75
CA SER A 124 -9.85 -7.79 -6.35
C SER A 124 -11.12 -8.39 -5.74
N ILE A 125 -11.29 -8.28 -4.41
CA ILE A 125 -12.51 -8.70 -3.70
C ILE A 125 -13.71 -7.88 -4.17
N ALA A 126 -13.59 -6.56 -4.21
CA ALA A 126 -14.64 -5.65 -4.68
C ALA A 126 -15.11 -6.01 -6.09
N ARG A 127 -14.16 -6.21 -7.02
CA ARG A 127 -14.43 -6.67 -8.40
C ARG A 127 -15.16 -8.01 -8.45
N SER A 128 -14.59 -9.05 -7.85
CA SER A 128 -15.12 -10.42 -7.93
C SER A 128 -16.50 -10.57 -7.28
N THR A 129 -16.84 -9.68 -6.35
CA THR A 129 -18.12 -9.67 -5.65
C THR A 129 -19.14 -8.70 -6.27
N GLY A 130 -18.71 -7.76 -7.12
CA GLY A 130 -19.52 -6.67 -7.68
C GLY A 130 -19.80 -5.53 -6.68
N MET A 131 -18.98 -5.41 -5.63
CA MET A 131 -19.11 -4.38 -4.60
C MET A 131 -18.29 -3.14 -4.95
N SER A 132 -18.74 -1.97 -4.49
CA SER A 132 -17.92 -0.75 -4.60
C SER A 132 -16.68 -0.83 -3.68
N PRO A 133 -15.46 -0.54 -4.18
CA PRO A 133 -14.25 -0.51 -3.36
C PRO A 133 -14.34 0.43 -2.16
N SER A 134 -15.12 1.51 -2.27
CA SER A 134 -15.38 2.47 -1.19
C SER A 134 -16.03 1.85 0.06
N ARG A 135 -16.62 0.65 -0.06
CA ARG A 135 -17.20 -0.05 1.08
C ARG A 135 -16.20 -0.88 1.88
N LEU A 136 -15.03 -1.16 1.30
CA LEU A 136 -14.02 -2.04 1.89
C LEU A 136 -12.72 -1.32 2.22
N LEU A 137 -12.35 -0.28 1.45
CA LEU A 137 -11.05 0.39 1.58
C LEU A 137 -10.92 1.28 2.83
N MET A 138 -11.97 1.97 3.27
CA MET A 138 -11.92 2.78 4.50
C MET A 138 -11.97 1.86 5.74
N PRO A 139 -12.81 0.81 5.79
CA PRO A 139 -12.68 -0.22 6.82
C PRO A 139 -11.31 -0.88 6.86
N LEU A 140 -10.67 -1.12 5.71
CA LEU A 140 -9.29 -1.60 5.64
C LEU A 140 -8.31 -0.63 6.32
N ALA A 141 -8.36 0.66 5.98
CA ALA A 141 -7.50 1.67 6.56
C ALA A 141 -7.69 1.77 8.09
N PHE A 142 -8.93 1.84 8.55
CA PHE A 142 -9.24 1.93 9.98
C PHE A 142 -8.87 0.66 10.73
N ALA A 143 -9.08 -0.52 10.15
CA ALA A 143 -8.63 -1.79 10.71
C ALA A 143 -7.11 -1.82 10.90
N SER A 144 -6.35 -1.28 9.94
CA SER A 144 -4.90 -1.22 10.06
C SER A 144 -4.45 -0.21 11.12
N LEU A 145 -5.07 0.97 11.22
CA LEU A 145 -4.79 1.92 12.29
C LEU A 145 -5.12 1.32 13.68
N ILE A 146 -6.25 0.61 13.80
CA ILE A 146 -6.62 -0.10 15.03
C ILE A 146 -5.66 -1.24 15.33
N GLY A 147 -5.18 -1.96 14.30
CA GLY A 147 -4.15 -2.98 14.44
C GLY A 147 -2.87 -2.46 15.09
N GLY A 148 -2.48 -1.21 14.76
CA GLY A 148 -1.36 -0.53 15.40
C GLY A 148 -1.51 -0.34 16.91
N MET A 149 -2.75 -0.36 17.44
CA MET A 149 -3.05 -0.25 18.87
C MET A 149 -3.03 -1.61 19.60
N LEU A 150 -2.72 -2.72 18.92
CA LEU A 150 -2.73 -4.05 19.55
C LEU A 150 -1.42 -4.44 20.22
N THR A 151 -0.28 -3.93 19.78
CA THR A 151 1.05 -4.33 20.30
C THR A 151 1.98 -3.12 20.41
N LEU A 152 3.05 -3.26 21.19
CA LEU A 152 4.10 -2.25 21.30
C LEU A 152 4.71 -1.88 19.93
N ILE A 153 4.88 -2.85 19.02
CA ILE A 153 5.55 -2.65 17.72
C ILE A 153 4.60 -2.25 16.59
N GLY A 154 3.27 -2.30 16.82
CA GLY A 154 2.28 -2.09 15.78
C GLY A 154 2.31 -0.69 15.18
N THR A 155 2.76 0.31 15.94
CA THR A 155 2.84 1.71 15.47
C THR A 155 3.94 2.49 16.20
N PRO A 156 4.61 3.45 15.53
CA PRO A 156 5.68 4.24 16.16
C PRO A 156 5.28 4.99 17.45
N PRO A 157 4.07 5.59 17.59
CA PRO A 157 3.59 6.15 18.85
C PRO A 157 3.79 5.25 20.07
N ASN A 158 3.49 3.96 19.98
CA ASN A 158 3.60 3.02 21.10
C ASN A 158 5.06 2.86 21.54
N ILE A 159 5.97 2.74 20.58
CA ILE A 159 7.40 2.62 20.83
C ILE A 159 7.95 3.93 21.42
N VAL A 160 7.49 5.09 20.93
CA VAL A 160 7.89 6.40 21.44
C VAL A 160 7.48 6.57 22.91
N VAL A 161 6.22 6.29 23.27
CA VAL A 161 5.79 6.45 24.68
C VAL A 161 6.52 5.51 25.62
N SER A 162 6.72 4.25 25.22
CA SER A 162 7.49 3.28 26.01
C SER A 162 8.95 3.70 26.15
N GLY A 163 9.50 4.29 25.10
CA GLY A 163 10.83 4.85 25.05
C GLY A 163 11.02 5.99 26.05
N LEU A 164 10.14 6.99 26.01
CA LEU A 164 10.16 8.13 26.92
C LEU A 164 10.06 7.69 28.39
N MET A 165 9.28 6.65 28.70
CA MET A 165 9.25 6.07 30.05
C MET A 165 10.60 5.44 30.43
N THR A 166 11.19 4.66 29.54
CA THR A 166 12.49 4.00 29.79
C THR A 166 13.62 5.03 29.95
N GLU A 167 13.61 6.09 29.16
CA GLU A 167 14.58 7.20 29.26
C GLU A 167 14.46 7.98 30.57
N ALA A 168 13.26 8.08 31.12
CA ALA A 168 13.01 8.64 32.45
C ALA A 168 13.30 7.68 33.61
N GLY A 169 13.90 6.51 33.32
CA GLY A 169 14.25 5.50 34.33
C GLY A 169 13.07 4.68 34.84
N LEU A 170 11.92 4.74 34.17
CA LEU A 170 10.74 3.95 34.49
C LEU A 170 10.73 2.65 33.67
N GLU A 171 9.94 1.67 34.11
CA GLU A 171 9.67 0.50 33.28
C GLU A 171 8.86 0.92 32.04
N GLY A 172 9.35 0.53 30.86
CA GLY A 172 8.61 0.68 29.62
C GLY A 172 7.41 -0.27 29.54
N PHE A 173 6.58 -0.10 28.51
CA PHE A 173 5.45 -0.99 28.29
C PHE A 173 5.90 -2.36 27.81
N GLY A 174 5.26 -3.40 28.35
CA GLY A 174 5.34 -4.75 27.85
C GLY A 174 4.78 -4.87 26.42
N PHE A 175 5.12 -5.97 25.76
CA PHE A 175 4.77 -6.17 24.35
C PHE A 175 3.25 -6.15 24.09
N PHE A 176 2.46 -6.74 25.00
CA PHE A 176 1.00 -6.89 24.90
C PHE A 176 0.23 -5.98 25.86
N ASP A 177 0.88 -5.01 26.48
CA ASP A 177 0.24 -4.04 27.39
C ASP A 177 -0.83 -3.19 26.69
N PHE A 178 -0.67 -2.99 25.38
CA PHE A 178 -1.62 -2.30 24.51
C PHE A 178 -2.81 -3.19 24.11
N THR A 179 -2.64 -4.51 24.12
CA THR A 179 -3.60 -5.46 23.55
C THR A 179 -4.99 -5.40 24.16
N PRO A 180 -5.17 -5.33 25.50
CA PRO A 180 -6.52 -5.26 26.07
C PRO A 180 -7.31 -4.06 25.56
N ILE A 181 -6.67 -2.89 25.50
CA ILE A 181 -7.30 -1.64 25.03
C ILE A 181 -7.52 -1.69 23.52
N GLY A 182 -6.50 -2.08 22.75
CA GLY A 182 -6.59 -2.21 21.31
C GLY A 182 -7.65 -3.23 20.87
N LEU A 183 -7.81 -4.34 21.60
CA LEU A 183 -8.81 -5.36 21.32
C LEU A 183 -10.23 -4.84 21.59
N LEU A 184 -10.44 -4.08 22.67
CA LEU A 184 -11.73 -3.44 22.92
C LEU A 184 -12.07 -2.43 21.83
N ILE A 185 -11.10 -1.61 21.40
CA ILE A 185 -11.28 -0.67 20.29
C ILE A 185 -11.54 -1.43 18.98
N LEU A 186 -10.88 -2.56 18.75
CA LEU A 186 -11.12 -3.41 17.58
C LEU A 186 -12.52 -3.99 17.57
N LEU A 187 -13.01 -4.50 18.70
CA LEU A 187 -14.36 -5.04 18.80
C LEU A 187 -15.42 -3.95 18.59
N VAL A 188 -15.25 -2.80 19.22
CA VAL A 188 -16.16 -1.65 19.07
C VAL A 188 -16.10 -1.08 17.64
N GLY A 189 -14.91 -0.93 17.09
CA GLY A 189 -14.69 -0.45 15.73
C GLY A 189 -15.24 -1.41 14.67
N LEU A 190 -15.06 -2.72 14.86
CA LEU A 190 -15.64 -3.76 14.03
C LEU A 190 -17.18 -3.68 14.06
N ALA A 191 -17.77 -3.64 15.25
CA ALA A 191 -19.21 -3.53 15.41
C ALA A 191 -19.73 -2.24 14.75
N TYR A 192 -19.06 -1.11 14.97
CA TYR A 192 -19.41 0.16 14.34
C TYR A 192 -19.36 0.09 12.82
N LEU A 193 -18.24 -0.39 12.23
CA LEU A 193 -18.06 -0.43 10.77
C LEU A 193 -19.05 -1.39 10.10
N VAL A 194 -19.34 -2.53 10.71
CA VAL A 194 -20.28 -3.53 10.18
C VAL A 194 -21.74 -3.11 10.33
N LEU A 195 -22.11 -2.43 11.43
CA LEU A 195 -23.50 -2.07 11.71
C LEU A 195 -23.89 -0.70 11.15
N VAL A 196 -23.07 0.32 11.45
CA VAL A 196 -23.35 1.74 11.20
C VAL A 196 -22.52 2.27 10.03
N GLY A 197 -21.20 2.05 10.06
CA GLY A 197 -20.25 2.58 9.08
C GLY A 197 -20.62 2.24 7.65
N ARG A 198 -21.05 1.00 7.38
CA ARG A 198 -21.55 0.57 6.06
C ARG A 198 -22.68 1.43 5.47
N ARG A 199 -23.48 2.10 6.30
CA ARG A 199 -24.58 2.98 5.86
C ARG A 199 -24.11 4.40 5.59
N LEU A 200 -23.01 4.81 6.24
CA LEU A 200 -22.40 6.13 6.12
C LEU A 200 -21.39 6.20 4.97
N LEU A 201 -20.78 5.06 4.62
CA LEU A 201 -19.86 4.96 3.49
C LEU A 201 -20.58 5.29 2.18
N PRO A 202 -19.95 6.10 1.30
CA PRO A 202 -20.56 6.47 0.04
C PRO A 202 -20.86 5.21 -0.78
N ALA A 203 -22.15 4.95 -1.02
CA ALA A 203 -22.62 3.90 -1.93
C ALA A 203 -22.39 4.27 -3.42
N GLY A 204 -21.77 5.43 -3.68
CA GLY A 204 -21.67 6.04 -5.00
C GLY A 204 -20.60 5.40 -5.89
N ALA A 205 -21.10 4.79 -6.97
CA ALA A 205 -20.43 4.36 -8.19
C ALA A 205 -19.89 2.92 -8.20
N THR A 206 -20.79 1.97 -8.50
CA THR A 206 -20.46 0.91 -9.47
C THR A 206 -20.11 1.60 -10.77
N GLU A 207 -18.86 2.00 -10.97
CA GLU A 207 -18.14 2.36 -12.21
C GLU A 207 -18.86 3.16 -13.35
N ALA A 208 -20.09 3.65 -13.17
CA ALA A 208 -20.97 4.07 -14.27
C ALA A 208 -21.19 5.59 -14.38
N ASP A 209 -20.93 6.39 -13.34
CA ASP A 209 -21.49 7.77 -13.29
C ASP A 209 -20.51 8.89 -12.85
N GLY A 210 -19.22 8.80 -13.20
CA GLY A 210 -18.25 9.87 -12.95
C GLY A 210 -17.66 10.46 -14.24
N PRO A 211 -17.73 11.79 -14.50
CA PRO A 211 -17.17 12.39 -15.72
C PRO A 211 -15.64 12.44 -15.79
N HIS A 212 -14.91 12.20 -14.69
CA HIS A 212 -13.44 12.30 -14.68
C HIS A 212 -12.78 11.33 -13.69
N THR A 213 -12.42 10.12 -14.13
CA THR A 213 -11.31 9.32 -13.55
C THR A 213 -10.83 8.29 -14.58
N PRO A 214 -9.58 8.36 -15.08
CA PRO A 214 -9.01 7.37 -15.99
C PRO A 214 -8.14 6.38 -15.20
N LEU A 215 -8.74 5.31 -14.70
CA LEU A 215 -8.03 4.07 -14.33
C LEU A 215 -8.94 2.89 -14.71
N ARG A 216 -9.21 2.78 -16.01
CA ARG A 216 -10.06 1.73 -16.59
C ARG A 216 -9.16 0.58 -17.00
N ARG A 217 -9.31 -0.60 -16.39
CA ARG A 217 -8.43 -1.74 -16.63
C ARG A 217 -8.55 -2.26 -18.05
N LEU A 218 -7.46 -2.83 -18.54
CA LEU A 218 -7.35 -3.62 -19.77
C LEU A 218 -8.41 -4.73 -19.92
N SER A 219 -8.96 -5.26 -18.82
CA SER A 219 -10.05 -6.24 -18.84
C SER A 219 -11.38 -5.62 -19.31
N ASP A 220 -11.71 -4.40 -18.88
CA ASP A 220 -12.91 -3.68 -19.34
C ASP A 220 -12.78 -3.26 -20.80
N PHE A 221 -11.55 -3.07 -21.26
CA PHE A 221 -11.24 -2.81 -22.67
C PHE A 221 -11.34 -4.08 -23.52
N ALA A 222 -10.85 -5.24 -23.07
CA ALA A 222 -11.04 -6.51 -23.77
C ALA A 222 -12.52 -6.91 -23.86
N GLU A 223 -13.32 -6.60 -22.84
CA GLU A 223 -14.75 -6.84 -22.80
C GLU A 223 -15.54 -5.83 -23.65
N ARG A 224 -15.20 -4.52 -23.62
CA ARG A 224 -15.83 -3.48 -24.47
C ARG A 224 -15.52 -3.61 -25.95
N TYR A 225 -14.31 -4.03 -26.31
CA TYR A 225 -13.92 -4.30 -27.71
C TYR A 225 -14.23 -5.74 -28.14
N GLY A 226 -14.84 -6.54 -27.26
CA GLY A 226 -15.23 -7.91 -27.54
C GLY A 226 -14.05 -8.85 -27.84
N ILE A 227 -12.81 -8.52 -27.45
CA ILE A 227 -11.60 -9.28 -27.82
C ILE A 227 -11.73 -10.74 -27.41
N GLU A 228 -12.36 -11.04 -26.27
CA GLU A 228 -12.58 -12.42 -25.80
C GLU A 228 -13.45 -13.26 -26.74
N ASN A 229 -14.35 -12.62 -27.50
CA ASN A 229 -15.21 -13.27 -28.49
C ASN A 229 -14.54 -13.37 -29.88
N HIS A 230 -13.36 -12.77 -30.05
CA HIS A 230 -12.64 -12.72 -31.32
C HIS A 230 -11.31 -13.50 -31.29
N LEU A 231 -11.03 -14.23 -30.19
CA LEU A 231 -9.87 -15.11 -30.06
C LEU A 231 -10.26 -16.55 -30.38
N TYR A 232 -9.60 -17.13 -31.37
CA TYR A 232 -9.87 -18.49 -31.82
C TYR A 232 -8.59 -19.31 -31.87
N ARG A 233 -8.76 -20.61 -31.72
CA ARG A 233 -7.70 -21.60 -31.86
C ARG A 233 -8.03 -22.48 -33.05
N LEU A 234 -7.16 -22.48 -34.05
CA LEU A 234 -7.35 -23.26 -35.27
C LEU A 234 -6.33 -24.38 -35.32
N GLN A 235 -6.77 -25.59 -35.63
CA GLN A 235 -5.88 -26.73 -35.85
C GLN A 235 -5.65 -26.94 -37.34
N VAL A 236 -4.39 -27.01 -37.75
CA VAL A 236 -3.99 -27.31 -39.14
C VAL A 236 -4.22 -28.81 -39.41
N LEU A 237 -5.11 -29.13 -40.33
CA LEU A 237 -5.46 -30.53 -40.66
C LEU A 237 -4.50 -31.16 -41.68
N SER A 238 -4.55 -32.50 -41.75
CA SER A 238 -3.85 -33.28 -42.77
C SER A 238 -4.32 -32.91 -44.17
N GLY A 239 -3.39 -32.41 -44.99
CA GLY A 239 -3.67 -31.92 -46.35
C GLY A 239 -4.00 -30.43 -46.44
N SER A 240 -3.72 -29.64 -45.40
CA SER A 240 -3.81 -28.18 -45.44
C SER A 240 -2.76 -27.55 -46.38
N PRO A 241 -3.14 -26.59 -47.25
CA PRO A 241 -2.21 -25.83 -48.08
C PRO A 241 -1.21 -24.95 -47.29
N LEU A 242 -1.39 -24.82 -45.98
CA LEU A 242 -0.50 -24.07 -45.09
C LEU A 242 0.77 -24.86 -44.72
N ILE A 243 0.74 -26.19 -44.85
CA ILE A 243 1.85 -27.05 -44.43
C ILE A 243 3.09 -26.71 -45.26
N GLY A 244 4.17 -26.32 -44.58
CA GLY A 244 5.45 -25.95 -45.18
C GLY A 244 5.56 -24.48 -45.58
N LYS A 245 4.48 -23.71 -45.59
CA LYS A 245 4.51 -22.25 -45.87
C LYS A 245 4.98 -21.46 -44.66
N THR A 246 5.62 -20.32 -44.92
CA THR A 246 5.89 -19.32 -43.87
C THR A 246 4.63 -18.54 -43.50
N VAL A 247 4.61 -17.88 -42.34
CA VAL A 247 3.49 -17.02 -41.92
C VAL A 247 3.20 -15.92 -42.95
N VAL A 248 4.24 -15.40 -43.61
CA VAL A 248 4.11 -14.38 -44.66
C VAL A 248 3.47 -14.98 -45.93
N GLU A 249 3.95 -16.14 -46.38
CA GLU A 249 3.40 -16.86 -47.54
C GLU A 249 1.96 -17.33 -47.31
N ALA A 250 1.61 -17.63 -46.06
CA ALA A 250 0.26 -18.00 -45.66
C ALA A 250 -0.75 -16.84 -45.78
N GLY A 251 -0.29 -15.59 -45.88
CA GLY A 251 -1.15 -14.43 -46.17
C GLY A 251 -2.27 -14.19 -45.16
N VAL A 252 -2.18 -14.77 -43.95
CA VAL A 252 -3.29 -14.86 -42.97
C VAL A 252 -3.92 -13.49 -42.68
N ARG A 253 -3.08 -12.45 -42.57
CA ARG A 253 -3.56 -11.08 -42.32
C ARG A 253 -3.92 -10.31 -43.58
N THR A 254 -3.17 -10.49 -44.67
CA THR A 254 -3.35 -9.70 -45.89
C THR A 254 -4.53 -10.15 -46.73
N GLN A 255 -4.88 -11.45 -46.69
CA GLN A 255 -5.97 -12.03 -47.47
C GLN A 255 -7.26 -12.19 -46.66
N TYR A 256 -7.15 -12.42 -45.35
CA TYR A 256 -8.29 -12.79 -44.51
C TYR A 256 -8.54 -11.84 -43.34
N GLU A 257 -7.74 -10.78 -43.19
CA GLU A 257 -7.80 -9.84 -42.05
C GLU A 257 -7.62 -10.48 -40.66
N ILE A 258 -7.13 -11.72 -40.62
CA ILE A 258 -6.90 -12.48 -39.39
C ILE A 258 -5.49 -12.21 -38.87
N THR A 259 -5.39 -11.89 -37.59
CA THR A 259 -4.10 -11.69 -36.92
C THR A 259 -3.65 -12.96 -36.21
N LEU A 260 -2.63 -13.62 -36.77
CA LEU A 260 -1.92 -14.71 -36.10
C LEU A 260 -1.00 -14.13 -35.01
N TYR A 261 -1.16 -14.58 -33.77
CA TYR A 261 -0.39 -14.11 -32.62
C TYR A 261 0.43 -15.22 -31.93
N GLY A 262 0.15 -16.50 -32.20
CA GLY A 262 0.96 -17.61 -31.70
C GLY A 262 0.83 -18.86 -32.55
N ILE A 263 1.87 -19.70 -32.57
CA ILE A 263 1.82 -21.07 -33.09
C ILE A 263 2.26 -22.02 -31.99
N ARG A 264 1.50 -23.10 -31.76
CA ARG A 264 1.87 -24.18 -30.84
C ARG A 264 1.99 -25.51 -31.58
N ARG A 265 3.16 -26.13 -31.46
CA ARG A 265 3.46 -27.42 -32.09
C ARG A 265 3.15 -28.60 -31.17
N ARG A 266 2.54 -29.64 -31.72
CA ARG A 266 2.21 -30.88 -30.99
C ARG A 266 3.49 -31.71 -30.79
N GLY A 267 3.89 -31.97 -29.53
CA GLY A 267 4.91 -32.98 -29.20
C GLY A 267 6.25 -32.50 -28.63
N LYS A 268 6.52 -31.18 -28.52
CA LYS A 268 7.68 -30.72 -27.73
C LYS A 268 7.30 -30.61 -26.24
N LEU A 269 8.00 -31.38 -25.41
CA LEU A 269 7.88 -31.37 -23.96
C LEU A 269 8.53 -30.09 -23.42
N LEU A 270 7.83 -28.95 -23.54
CA LEU A 270 7.98 -27.68 -22.81
C LEU A 270 7.15 -26.62 -23.53
N SER A 271 5.97 -26.32 -22.99
CA SER A 271 5.38 -25.00 -22.71
C SER A 271 5.84 -23.72 -23.45
N SER A 272 6.30 -23.73 -24.70
CA SER A 272 6.59 -22.49 -25.45
C SER A 272 5.68 -22.37 -26.67
N MET A 273 4.77 -21.40 -26.64
CA MET A 273 4.25 -20.83 -27.88
C MET A 273 5.44 -20.25 -28.66
N LEU A 274 5.55 -20.59 -29.94
CA LEU A 274 6.55 -19.99 -30.80
C LEU A 274 6.10 -18.57 -31.14
N PRO A 275 6.97 -17.55 -30.99
CA PRO A 275 6.67 -16.22 -31.49
C PRO A 275 6.47 -16.29 -33.00
N VAL A 276 5.44 -15.59 -33.49
CA VAL A 276 5.08 -15.58 -34.91
C VAL A 276 6.02 -14.65 -35.67
N LEU A 277 7.22 -15.14 -35.96
CA LEU A 277 8.17 -14.47 -36.84
C LEU A 277 7.78 -14.71 -38.30
N ALA A 278 8.14 -13.77 -39.18
CA ALA A 278 7.83 -13.82 -40.62
C ALA A 278 8.24 -15.16 -41.27
N GLU A 279 9.39 -15.69 -40.86
CA GLU A 279 10.02 -16.90 -41.41
C GLU A 279 9.46 -18.21 -40.83
N THR A 280 8.58 -18.14 -39.83
CA THR A 280 8.11 -19.33 -39.09
C THR A 280 7.30 -20.21 -40.02
N ARG A 281 7.70 -21.47 -40.19
CA ARG A 281 6.99 -22.44 -41.05
C ARG A 281 5.88 -23.16 -40.28
N ILE A 282 4.71 -23.25 -40.90
CA ILE A 282 3.53 -23.94 -40.35
C ILE A 282 3.66 -25.44 -40.64
N GLU A 283 3.49 -26.28 -39.62
CA GLU A 283 3.55 -27.73 -39.71
C GLU A 283 2.18 -28.39 -39.55
N ASN A 284 2.10 -29.66 -39.95
CA ASN A 284 0.91 -30.46 -39.77
C ASN A 284 0.57 -30.62 -38.27
N GLY A 285 -0.68 -30.36 -37.90
CA GLY A 285 -1.14 -30.50 -36.52
C GLY A 285 -0.75 -29.34 -35.60
N ASP A 286 -0.19 -28.25 -36.13
CA ASP A 286 0.01 -27.02 -35.39
C ASP A 286 -1.33 -26.40 -34.96
N TYR A 287 -1.33 -25.81 -33.77
CA TYR A 287 -2.41 -24.94 -33.30
C TYR A 287 -2.04 -23.49 -33.57
N LEU A 288 -2.82 -22.84 -34.43
CA LEU A 288 -2.72 -21.43 -34.76
C LEU A 288 -3.62 -20.64 -33.83
N MET A 289 -3.02 -19.68 -33.11
CA MET A 289 -3.72 -18.80 -32.18
C MET A 289 -3.99 -17.49 -32.90
N VAL A 290 -5.27 -17.20 -33.18
CA VAL A 290 -5.68 -16.13 -34.08
C VAL A 290 -6.68 -15.17 -33.46
N TYR A 291 -6.64 -13.93 -33.92
CA TYR A 291 -7.57 -12.86 -33.60
C TYR A 291 -8.25 -12.36 -34.87
N GLY A 292 -9.59 -12.31 -34.89
CA GLY A 292 -10.37 -11.83 -36.03
C GLY A 292 -11.87 -12.08 -35.90
N GLU A 293 -12.64 -11.61 -36.87
CA GLU A 293 -14.09 -11.85 -36.94
C GLU A 293 -14.40 -13.32 -37.21
N LEU A 294 -15.48 -13.84 -36.61
CA LEU A 294 -15.87 -15.26 -36.76
C LEU A 294 -16.07 -15.63 -38.22
N ALA A 295 -16.69 -14.74 -39.01
CA ALA A 295 -16.95 -14.95 -40.43
C ALA A 295 -15.65 -15.13 -41.23
N ASP A 296 -14.63 -14.33 -40.93
CA ASP A 296 -13.32 -14.42 -41.58
C ASP A 296 -12.58 -15.69 -41.18
N ILE A 297 -12.70 -16.08 -39.92
CA ILE A 297 -12.05 -17.27 -39.38
C ILE A 297 -12.65 -18.55 -39.94
N LEU A 298 -13.97 -18.63 -40.06
CA LEU A 298 -14.64 -19.75 -40.72
C LEU A 298 -14.27 -19.82 -42.20
N ARG A 299 -14.21 -18.67 -42.89
CA ARG A 299 -13.74 -18.58 -44.28
C ARG A 299 -12.29 -19.06 -44.45
N PHE A 300 -11.41 -18.69 -43.52
CA PHE A 300 -10.03 -19.15 -43.50
C PHE A 300 -9.94 -20.66 -43.25
N CYS A 301 -10.75 -21.19 -42.33
CA CYS A 301 -10.80 -22.62 -42.03
C CYS A 301 -11.24 -23.46 -43.23
N ASP A 302 -12.26 -23.01 -43.96
CA ASP A 302 -12.78 -23.69 -45.15
C ASP A 302 -11.74 -23.73 -46.28
N GLN A 303 -11.12 -22.58 -46.60
CA GLN A 303 -10.17 -22.48 -47.72
C GLN A 303 -8.80 -23.09 -47.42
N GLN A 304 -8.33 -22.99 -46.18
CA GLN A 304 -7.01 -23.48 -45.78
C GLN A 304 -7.05 -24.84 -45.09
N ARG A 305 -8.22 -25.49 -45.00
CA ARG A 305 -8.44 -26.78 -44.33
C ARG A 305 -7.90 -26.78 -42.89
N CYS A 306 -8.44 -25.87 -42.09
CA CYS A 306 -8.22 -25.82 -40.64
C CYS A 306 -9.53 -26.16 -39.91
N ALA A 307 -9.42 -26.68 -38.69
CA ALA A 307 -10.58 -26.86 -37.81
C ALA A 307 -10.55 -25.81 -36.70
N GLU A 308 -11.66 -25.10 -36.50
CA GLU A 308 -11.87 -24.28 -35.31
C GLU A 308 -12.04 -25.24 -34.12
N MET A 309 -11.18 -25.09 -33.12
CA MET A 309 -11.12 -25.93 -31.94
C MET A 309 -11.28 -25.00 -30.75
N GLY A 310 -12.51 -24.57 -30.47
CA GLY A 310 -12.88 -23.60 -29.43
C GLY A 310 -11.97 -23.51 -28.22
N PHE A 311 -11.85 -22.31 -27.66
CA PHE A 311 -10.82 -21.96 -26.68
C PHE A 311 -11.14 -22.49 -25.27
N PRO A 312 -10.46 -23.55 -24.75
CA PRO A 312 -10.73 -24.08 -23.42
C PRO A 312 -10.38 -23.06 -22.33
N GLU A 313 -11.15 -22.99 -21.23
CA GLU A 313 -10.93 -22.00 -20.15
C GLU A 313 -9.51 -22.03 -19.59
N VAL A 314 -8.92 -23.22 -19.43
CA VAL A 314 -7.55 -23.42 -18.91
C VAL A 314 -6.49 -22.78 -19.83
N GLU A 315 -6.70 -22.80 -21.15
CA GLU A 315 -5.80 -22.12 -22.10
C GLU A 315 -6.08 -20.61 -22.14
N ARG A 316 -7.31 -20.18 -21.88
CA ARG A 316 -7.70 -18.76 -21.76
C ARG A 316 -7.01 -18.07 -20.59
N GLU A 317 -6.97 -18.72 -19.43
CA GLU A 317 -6.22 -18.22 -18.27
C GLU A 317 -4.71 -18.14 -18.52
N ARG A 318 -4.16 -19.07 -19.29
CA ARG A 318 -2.72 -19.09 -19.60
C ARG A 318 -2.34 -18.03 -20.63
N ALA A 319 -3.18 -17.82 -21.66
CA ALA A 319 -3.02 -16.73 -22.62
C ALA A 319 -3.03 -15.35 -21.93
N ARG A 320 -3.89 -15.16 -20.92
CA ARG A 320 -3.90 -13.93 -20.09
C ARG A 320 -2.58 -13.68 -19.33
N LYS A 321 -1.82 -14.73 -19.01
CA LYS A 321 -0.53 -14.62 -18.33
C LYS A 321 0.65 -14.34 -19.28
N GLU A 322 0.55 -14.75 -20.54
CA GLU A 322 1.64 -14.63 -21.52
C GLU A 322 1.47 -13.41 -22.45
N PHE A 323 0.23 -12.99 -22.71
CA PHE A 323 -0.11 -11.87 -23.59
C PHE A 323 -0.87 -10.78 -22.85
N GLY A 324 -0.58 -9.54 -23.23
CA GLY A 324 -1.20 -8.34 -22.68
C GLY A 324 -1.63 -7.39 -23.78
N VAL A 325 -2.51 -6.47 -23.39
CA VAL A 325 -2.77 -5.26 -24.15
C VAL A 325 -2.09 -4.10 -23.41
N ALA A 326 -1.65 -3.07 -24.11
CA ALA A 326 -1.08 -1.87 -23.52
C ALA A 326 -1.50 -0.62 -24.29
N GLU A 327 -1.82 0.44 -23.56
CA GLU A 327 -2.09 1.76 -24.14
C GLU A 327 -0.81 2.60 -24.09
N VAL A 328 -0.39 3.12 -25.24
CA VAL A 328 0.83 3.92 -25.36
C VAL A 328 0.56 5.25 -26.03
N LEU A 329 1.16 6.32 -25.50
CA LEU A 329 1.14 7.64 -26.10
C LEU A 329 2.33 7.79 -27.06
N VAL A 330 2.09 8.27 -28.27
CA VAL A 330 3.16 8.60 -29.23
C VAL A 330 3.83 9.91 -28.81
N TYR A 331 5.14 9.85 -28.57
CA TYR A 331 5.90 11.02 -28.10
C TYR A 331 6.07 12.06 -29.22
N PRO A 332 6.13 13.38 -28.91
CA PRO A 332 6.37 14.43 -29.91
C PRO A 332 7.71 14.32 -30.65
N GLN A 333 8.63 13.48 -30.18
CA GLN A 333 9.93 13.22 -30.81
C GLN A 333 10.01 11.82 -31.44
N SER A 334 8.87 11.11 -31.54
CA SER A 334 8.82 9.75 -32.06
C SER A 334 9.26 9.69 -33.53
N ARG A 335 10.07 8.68 -33.86
CA ARG A 335 10.53 8.42 -35.25
C ARG A 335 9.43 7.92 -36.19
N LEU A 336 8.23 7.69 -35.64
CA LEU A 336 7.05 7.23 -36.33
C LEU A 336 6.09 8.36 -36.72
N LEU A 337 6.38 9.61 -36.33
CA LEU A 337 5.56 10.76 -36.71
C LEU A 337 5.49 10.91 -38.24
N GLY A 338 4.29 11.15 -38.75
CA GLY A 338 4.00 11.27 -40.18
C GLY A 338 4.05 9.95 -40.96
N LYS A 339 4.32 8.82 -40.31
CA LYS A 339 4.28 7.48 -40.92
C LYS A 339 2.98 6.77 -40.55
N THR A 340 2.53 5.87 -41.41
CA THR A 340 1.44 4.94 -41.07
C THR A 340 2.01 3.76 -40.30
N ILE A 341 1.17 3.01 -39.58
CA ILE A 341 1.59 1.80 -38.87
C ILE A 341 2.32 0.83 -39.81
N LYS A 342 1.88 0.77 -41.08
CA LYS A 342 2.47 -0.07 -42.13
C LYS A 342 3.82 0.48 -42.62
N SER A 343 3.93 1.76 -42.95
CA SER A 343 5.19 2.34 -43.46
C SER A 343 6.25 2.47 -42.37
N GLY A 344 5.84 2.62 -41.11
CA GLY A 344 6.69 2.61 -39.93
C GLY A 344 7.17 1.23 -39.50
N ARG A 345 6.73 0.13 -40.15
CA ARG A 345 7.11 -1.25 -39.84
C ARG A 345 6.98 -1.60 -38.35
N PHE A 346 5.94 -1.08 -37.69
CA PHE A 346 5.78 -1.16 -36.23
C PHE A 346 5.90 -2.58 -35.69
N ARG A 347 5.28 -3.55 -36.37
CA ARG A 347 5.29 -4.96 -35.93
C ARG A 347 6.66 -5.62 -36.07
N GLU A 348 7.44 -5.26 -37.09
CA GLU A 348 8.81 -5.78 -37.27
C GLU A 348 9.75 -5.21 -36.21
N GLN A 349 9.59 -3.93 -35.89
CA GLN A 349 10.48 -3.21 -34.99
C GLN A 349 10.18 -3.47 -33.50
N TYR A 350 8.91 -3.55 -33.13
CA TYR A 350 8.48 -3.64 -31.73
C TYR A 350 7.86 -4.99 -31.36
N HIS A 351 7.65 -5.90 -32.32
CA HIS A 351 7.01 -7.22 -32.11
C HIS A 351 5.61 -7.17 -31.49
N LEU A 352 4.94 -6.01 -31.61
CA LEU A 352 3.61 -5.74 -31.08
C LEU A 352 2.64 -5.39 -32.21
N SER A 353 1.36 -5.73 -32.03
CA SER A 353 0.31 -5.42 -33.00
C SER A 353 -0.53 -4.26 -32.51
N VAL A 354 -0.70 -3.22 -33.34
CA VAL A 354 -1.67 -2.15 -33.06
C VAL A 354 -3.06 -2.66 -33.39
N ILE A 355 -3.96 -2.63 -32.41
CA ILE A 355 -5.35 -3.07 -32.52
C ILE A 355 -6.35 -1.91 -32.46
N GLY A 356 -5.90 -0.71 -32.10
CA GLY A 356 -6.72 0.49 -32.08
C GLY A 356 -5.90 1.76 -31.95
N MET A 357 -6.53 2.88 -32.28
CA MET A 357 -5.93 4.22 -32.22
C MET A 357 -6.97 5.22 -31.72
N LYS A 358 -6.53 6.14 -30.87
CA LYS A 358 -7.30 7.32 -30.45
C LYS A 358 -6.53 8.58 -30.79
N ARG A 359 -7.27 9.61 -31.17
CA ARG A 359 -6.75 10.96 -31.38
C ARG A 359 -7.65 11.92 -30.61
N ASN A 360 -7.06 12.82 -29.82
CA ASN A 360 -7.80 13.75 -28.96
C ASN A 360 -8.86 13.07 -28.08
N ASN A 361 -8.55 11.87 -27.56
CA ASN A 361 -9.43 11.05 -26.73
C ASN A 361 -10.68 10.47 -27.42
N GLU A 362 -10.78 10.57 -28.76
CA GLU A 362 -11.82 9.92 -29.56
C GLU A 362 -11.26 8.73 -30.35
N PRO A 363 -12.01 7.61 -30.47
CA PRO A 363 -11.58 6.46 -31.24
C PRO A 363 -11.59 6.75 -32.74
N VAL A 364 -10.47 6.44 -33.41
CA VAL A 364 -10.36 6.52 -34.86
C VAL A 364 -11.05 5.28 -35.44
N THR A 365 -12.34 5.42 -35.74
CA THR A 365 -13.20 4.30 -36.12
C THR A 365 -13.28 4.20 -37.64
N ALA A 366 -12.90 3.03 -38.17
CA ALA A 366 -12.72 2.70 -39.59
C ALA A 366 -11.39 3.22 -40.20
N GLN A 367 -10.46 2.29 -40.46
CA GLN A 367 -9.23 2.48 -41.27
C GLN A 367 -8.01 3.18 -40.62
N PHE A 368 -7.83 3.08 -39.30
CA PHE A 368 -6.62 3.59 -38.62
C PHE A 368 -5.27 3.07 -39.17
N ASN A 369 -5.27 1.95 -39.91
CA ASN A 369 -4.07 1.42 -40.58
C ASN A 369 -3.54 2.32 -41.70
N GLY A 370 -4.40 3.14 -42.33
CA GLY A 370 -4.05 4.09 -43.38
C GLY A 370 -3.67 5.47 -42.86
N GLU A 371 -3.97 5.76 -41.59
CA GLU A 371 -3.71 7.06 -40.96
C GLU A 371 -2.24 7.23 -40.58
N THR A 372 -1.77 8.47 -40.65
CA THR A 372 -0.42 8.83 -40.19
C THR A 372 -0.43 9.14 -38.70
N LEU A 373 0.61 8.67 -38.00
CA LEU A 373 0.79 8.89 -36.57
C LEU A 373 1.21 10.34 -36.29
N GLN A 374 0.55 10.96 -35.33
CA GLN A 374 0.78 12.32 -34.85
C GLN A 374 1.20 12.30 -33.38
N ALA A 375 1.81 13.38 -32.93
CA ALA A 375 2.19 13.54 -31.54
C ALA A 375 0.93 13.61 -30.66
N GLY A 376 0.91 12.84 -29.58
CA GLY A 376 -0.27 12.75 -28.70
C GLY A 376 -1.33 11.75 -29.17
N ASP A 377 -1.15 11.08 -30.32
CA ASP A 377 -1.97 9.92 -30.65
C ASP A 377 -1.74 8.81 -29.62
N THR A 378 -2.81 8.10 -29.29
CA THR A 378 -2.78 6.99 -28.35
C THR A 378 -3.03 5.69 -29.08
N LEU A 379 -2.10 4.74 -28.97
CA LEU A 379 -2.16 3.45 -29.64
C LEU A 379 -2.47 2.35 -28.65
N LEU A 380 -3.36 1.45 -29.06
CA LEU A 380 -3.67 0.24 -28.32
C LEU A 380 -2.88 -0.92 -28.94
N LEU A 381 -1.98 -1.49 -28.15
CA LEU A 381 -1.05 -2.53 -28.56
C LEU A 381 -1.43 -3.87 -27.96
N LEU A 382 -1.28 -4.96 -28.73
CA LEU A 382 -1.47 -6.34 -28.32
C LEU A 382 -0.19 -7.14 -28.60
N GLY A 383 0.28 -7.90 -27.61
CA GLY A 383 1.38 -8.84 -27.78
C GLY A 383 1.90 -9.41 -26.46
N GLY A 384 3.08 -10.05 -26.49
CA GLY A 384 3.66 -10.67 -25.30
C GLY A 384 4.12 -9.62 -24.28
N TRP A 385 3.94 -9.91 -22.97
CA TRP A 385 4.32 -8.99 -21.90
C TRP A 385 5.80 -8.56 -21.96
N SER A 386 6.70 -9.46 -22.36
CA SER A 386 8.13 -9.17 -22.53
C SER A 386 8.41 -8.04 -23.52
N PHE A 387 7.61 -7.92 -24.58
CA PHE A 387 7.76 -6.87 -25.60
C PHE A 387 7.08 -5.57 -25.17
N ILE A 388 5.97 -5.66 -24.44
CA ILE A 388 5.30 -4.50 -23.83
C ILE A 388 6.22 -3.84 -22.80
N GLU A 389 6.92 -4.63 -21.97
CA GLU A 389 7.89 -4.10 -21.02
C GLU A 389 9.08 -3.42 -21.70
N ALA A 390 9.55 -3.97 -22.83
CA ALA A 390 10.64 -3.37 -23.61
C ALA A 390 10.29 -1.98 -24.18
N LEU A 391 9.00 -1.66 -24.35
CA LEU A 391 8.56 -0.33 -24.75
C LEU A 391 8.81 0.75 -23.69
N ARG A 392 8.92 0.39 -22.40
CA ARG A 392 9.16 1.35 -21.31
C ARG A 392 10.52 2.04 -21.41
N SER A 393 11.51 1.34 -21.96
CA SER A 393 12.86 1.88 -22.20
C SER A 393 12.99 2.59 -23.56
N ASN A 394 11.89 2.71 -24.33
CA ASN A 394 11.92 3.26 -25.67
C ASN A 394 11.60 4.77 -25.67
N SER A 395 12.29 5.54 -26.49
CA SER A 395 12.10 6.99 -26.64
C SER A 395 10.88 7.38 -27.49
N ASP A 396 10.31 6.42 -28.25
CA ASP A 396 9.24 6.71 -29.21
C ASP A 396 7.84 6.74 -28.55
N PHE A 397 7.68 6.20 -27.32
CA PHE A 397 6.38 6.08 -26.64
C PHE A 397 6.45 6.29 -25.12
N VAL A 398 5.33 6.68 -24.52
CA VAL A 398 5.09 6.58 -23.08
C VAL A 398 4.03 5.52 -22.84
N VAL A 399 4.36 4.47 -22.08
CA VAL A 399 3.38 3.45 -21.68
C VAL A 399 2.47 4.07 -20.62
N ILE A 400 1.22 4.35 -20.98
CA ILE A 400 0.27 5.07 -20.13
C ILE A 400 -0.28 4.14 -19.05
N ASP A 401 -0.41 2.85 -19.36
CA ASP A 401 -0.99 1.87 -18.43
C ASP A 401 -0.26 0.53 -18.50
N THR A 402 0.47 0.21 -17.44
CA THR A 402 0.86 -1.17 -17.14
C THR A 402 0.07 -1.59 -15.93
N PRO A 403 -0.46 -2.84 -15.88
CA PRO A 403 -1.04 -3.32 -14.65
C PRO A 403 0.01 -3.22 -13.54
N ALA A 404 -0.31 -2.44 -12.50
CA ALA A 404 0.46 -2.37 -11.25
C ALA A 404 0.69 -3.78 -10.64
N GLU A 405 -0.02 -4.79 -11.13
CA GLU A 405 0.07 -6.20 -10.75
C GLU A 405 1.45 -6.83 -11.05
N VAL A 406 2.29 -6.30 -11.95
CA VAL A 406 3.61 -6.89 -12.26
C VAL A 406 4.65 -6.63 -11.15
N ASN A 407 4.50 -5.57 -10.35
CA ASN A 407 5.40 -5.28 -9.24
C ASN A 407 5.00 -5.95 -7.92
N GLU A 408 3.82 -6.58 -7.86
CA GLU A 408 3.16 -6.97 -6.61
C GLU A 408 2.92 -8.48 -6.46
N VAL A 409 3.37 -9.30 -7.40
CA VAL A 409 3.35 -10.76 -7.21
C VAL A 409 4.44 -11.14 -6.20
N PRO A 410 4.11 -11.79 -5.07
CA PRO A 410 5.11 -12.23 -4.11
C PRO A 410 6.05 -13.23 -4.77
N THR A 411 7.30 -12.80 -4.98
CA THR A 411 8.33 -13.58 -5.70
C THR A 411 8.79 -14.80 -4.92
N ARG A 412 8.47 -14.89 -3.62
CA ARG A 412 9.03 -15.89 -2.68
C ARG A 412 7.97 -16.59 -1.83
N ALA A 413 6.80 -16.89 -2.41
CA ALA A 413 5.69 -17.56 -1.70
C ALA A 413 6.08 -18.83 -0.93
N ALA A 414 7.05 -19.61 -1.44
CA ALA A 414 7.55 -20.82 -0.77
C ALA A 414 8.22 -20.56 0.59
N LYS A 415 8.66 -19.33 0.87
CA LYS A 415 9.33 -18.94 2.12
C LYS A 415 8.37 -18.36 3.17
N ALA A 416 7.08 -18.23 2.86
CA ALA A 416 6.05 -17.79 3.81
C ALA A 416 6.06 -18.52 5.17
N PRO A 417 6.13 -19.88 5.24
CA PRO A 417 6.15 -20.55 6.54
C PRO A 417 7.40 -20.25 7.35
N LEU A 418 8.55 -20.07 6.69
CA LEU A 418 9.80 -19.72 7.35
C LEU A 418 9.75 -18.28 7.91
N ALA A 419 9.24 -17.34 7.13
CA ALA A 419 9.07 -15.96 7.59
C ALA A 419 8.11 -15.90 8.79
N LEU A 420 6.99 -16.62 8.74
CA LEU A 420 6.07 -16.73 9.87
C LEU A 420 6.73 -17.38 11.09
N ALA A 421 7.53 -18.43 10.91
CA ALA A 421 8.25 -19.07 12.01
C ALA A 421 9.27 -18.14 12.68
N ILE A 422 10.02 -17.35 11.89
CA ILE A 422 10.96 -16.35 12.41
C ILE A 422 10.21 -15.26 13.18
N MET A 423 9.09 -14.77 12.64
CA MET A 423 8.24 -13.79 13.31
C MET A 423 7.69 -14.33 14.64
N VAL A 424 7.14 -15.55 14.64
CA VAL A 424 6.63 -16.19 15.87
C VAL A 424 7.76 -16.41 16.88
N GLY A 425 8.94 -16.85 16.44
CA GLY A 425 10.11 -17.01 17.29
C GLY A 425 10.56 -15.69 17.93
N MET A 426 10.58 -14.60 17.17
CA MET A 426 10.84 -13.25 17.67
C MET A 426 9.84 -12.88 18.76
N LEU A 427 8.55 -13.09 18.53
CA LEU A 427 7.49 -12.78 19.49
C LEU A 427 7.62 -13.59 20.78
N VAL A 428 7.85 -14.90 20.67
CA VAL A 428 8.04 -15.78 21.84
C VAL A 428 9.25 -15.32 22.66
N ALA A 429 10.37 -14.97 22.01
CA ALA A 429 11.56 -14.49 22.71
C ALA A 429 11.31 -13.16 23.46
N MET A 430 10.54 -12.24 22.87
CA MET A 430 10.18 -10.97 23.51
C MET A 430 9.22 -11.18 24.69
N VAL A 431 8.17 -11.98 24.50
CA VAL A 431 7.12 -12.21 25.51
C VAL A 431 7.65 -13.02 26.70
N ALA A 432 8.51 -14.00 26.43
CA ALA A 432 9.14 -14.80 27.48
C ALA A 432 10.28 -14.06 28.19
N GLY A 433 10.62 -12.83 27.75
CA GLY A 433 11.70 -12.03 28.33
C GLY A 433 13.10 -12.64 28.13
N TRP A 434 13.27 -13.53 27.16
CA TRP A 434 14.55 -14.21 26.92
C TRP A 434 15.60 -13.27 26.32
N LEU A 435 15.16 -12.31 25.51
CA LEU A 435 15.99 -11.31 24.87
C LEU A 435 15.34 -9.92 25.00
N PRO A 436 16.13 -8.85 25.18
CA PRO A 436 15.62 -7.49 25.05
C PRO A 436 15.00 -7.27 23.66
N SER A 437 13.95 -6.43 23.60
CA SER A 437 13.19 -6.14 22.37
C SER A 437 14.09 -5.79 21.17
N LEU A 438 15.10 -4.94 21.40
CA LEU A 438 16.07 -4.56 20.37
C LEU A 438 16.79 -5.77 19.77
N SER A 439 17.32 -6.64 20.62
CA SER A 439 18.08 -7.83 20.21
C SER A 439 17.20 -8.84 19.48
N ALA A 440 15.98 -9.09 19.97
CA ALA A 440 15.04 -10.01 19.36
C ALA A 440 14.64 -9.57 17.94
N ILE A 441 14.31 -8.28 17.76
CA ILE A 441 13.90 -7.72 16.47
C ILE A 441 15.08 -7.69 15.49
N LEU A 442 16.28 -7.29 15.93
CA LEU A 442 17.47 -7.31 15.07
C LEU A 442 17.83 -8.73 14.61
N LEU A 443 17.77 -9.71 15.52
CA LEU A 443 18.01 -11.10 15.18
C LEU A 443 17.01 -11.61 14.14
N ALA A 444 15.72 -11.26 14.29
CA ALA A 444 14.68 -11.60 13.33
C ALA A 444 14.93 -10.95 11.96
N ALA A 445 15.26 -9.67 11.92
CA ALA A 445 15.57 -8.95 10.68
C ALA A 445 16.76 -9.59 9.95
N VAL A 446 17.84 -9.89 10.68
CA VAL A 446 19.02 -10.57 10.11
C VAL A 446 18.67 -11.98 9.64
N ALA A 447 17.90 -12.75 10.41
CA ALA A 447 17.47 -14.09 10.03
C ALA A 447 16.59 -14.09 8.78
N MET A 448 15.70 -13.10 8.61
CA MET A 448 14.87 -12.93 7.41
C MET A 448 15.70 -12.62 6.16
N VAL A 449 16.77 -11.82 6.30
CA VAL A 449 17.70 -11.53 5.20
C VAL A 449 18.57 -12.76 4.89
N ALA A 450 19.13 -13.41 5.92
CA ALA A 450 20.00 -14.58 5.77
C ALA A 450 19.28 -15.79 5.18
N SER A 451 18.01 -16.01 5.56
CA SER A 451 17.15 -17.04 4.97
C SER A 451 16.66 -16.67 3.56
N GLY A 452 16.91 -15.44 3.12
CA GLY A 452 16.49 -14.90 1.83
C GLY A 452 14.97 -14.76 1.69
N CYS A 453 14.24 -14.53 2.78
CA CYS A 453 12.84 -14.10 2.75
C CYS A 453 12.73 -12.71 2.11
N VAL A 454 13.73 -11.86 2.38
CA VAL A 454 13.93 -10.54 1.79
C VAL A 454 15.40 -10.39 1.37
N THR A 455 15.67 -9.67 0.28
CA THR A 455 17.03 -9.34 -0.14
C THR A 455 17.52 -8.07 0.55
N LEU A 456 18.84 -7.90 0.65
CA LEU A 456 19.42 -6.71 1.28
C LEU A 456 18.97 -5.38 0.62
N PRO A 457 18.90 -5.26 -0.73
CA PRO A 457 18.36 -4.05 -1.36
C PRO A 457 16.88 -3.80 -1.06
N GLU A 458 16.05 -4.85 -1.00
CA GLU A 458 14.64 -4.73 -0.60
C GLU A 458 14.54 -4.27 0.87
N ALA A 459 15.36 -4.82 1.77
CA ALA A 459 15.42 -4.41 3.16
C ALA A 459 15.80 -2.92 3.30
N TYR A 460 16.83 -2.43 2.60
CA TYR A 460 17.17 -1.00 2.64
C TYR A 460 16.09 -0.11 2.04
N ARG A 461 15.39 -0.56 0.98
CA ARG A 461 14.26 0.16 0.39
C ARG A 461 13.03 0.20 1.30
N SER A 462 12.89 -0.77 2.21
CA SER A 462 11.78 -0.81 3.17
C SER A 462 11.84 0.31 4.21
N PHE A 463 13.02 0.92 4.42
CA PHE A 463 13.20 1.96 5.42
C PHE A 463 12.45 3.23 5.04
N ASN A 464 11.49 3.63 5.87
CA ASN A 464 10.91 4.96 5.80
C ASN A 464 11.87 5.97 6.44
N ALA A 465 12.83 6.46 5.65
CA ALA A 465 13.84 7.41 6.11
C ALA A 465 13.23 8.66 6.75
N MET A 466 12.12 9.16 6.20
CA MET A 466 11.40 10.31 6.74
C MET A 466 10.95 10.06 8.19
N SER A 467 10.38 8.88 8.47
CA SER A 467 9.93 8.53 9.83
C SER A 467 11.11 8.32 10.79
N LEU A 468 12.18 7.65 10.35
CA LEU A 468 13.36 7.41 11.17
C LEU A 468 14.07 8.71 11.56
N VAL A 469 14.26 9.61 10.59
CA VAL A 469 14.89 10.92 10.81
C VAL A 469 14.01 11.80 11.70
N LEU A 470 12.69 11.78 11.51
CA LEU A 470 11.75 12.53 12.35
C LEU A 470 11.84 12.11 13.81
N ILE A 471 11.79 10.80 14.10
CA ILE A 471 11.88 10.29 15.48
C ILE A 471 13.24 10.66 16.08
N ALA A 472 14.32 10.34 15.38
CA ALA A 472 15.68 10.62 15.83
C ALA A 472 15.91 12.13 16.08
N GLY A 473 15.41 12.99 15.20
CA GLY A 473 15.61 14.43 15.27
C GLY A 473 14.73 15.14 16.31
N MET A 474 13.62 14.52 16.74
CA MET A 474 12.73 15.11 17.73
C MET A 474 13.05 14.68 19.17
N LEU A 475 13.76 13.56 19.39
CA LEU A 475 14.21 13.15 20.72
C LEU A 475 15.06 14.23 21.45
N PRO A 476 16.01 14.92 20.79
CA PRO A 476 16.77 16.01 21.43
C PRO A 476 15.92 17.19 21.90
N LEU A 477 14.74 17.41 21.31
CA LEU A 477 13.81 18.45 21.77
C LEU A 477 13.25 18.12 23.14
N ALA A 478 12.89 16.86 23.39
CA ALA A 478 12.46 16.41 24.71
C ALA A 478 13.58 16.61 25.74
N LEU A 479 14.81 16.25 25.40
CA LEU A 479 15.99 16.47 26.26
C LEU A 479 16.23 17.97 26.56
N ALA A 480 16.06 18.85 25.57
CA ALA A 480 16.20 20.29 25.76
C ALA A 480 15.10 20.86 26.66
N MET A 481 13.86 20.39 26.51
CA MET A 481 12.74 20.79 27.37
C MET A 481 12.91 20.32 28.81
N ASP A 482 13.47 19.12 29.01
CA ASP A 482 13.79 18.57 30.33
C ASP A 482 14.89 19.40 31.02
N LYS A 483 16.04 19.58 30.36
CA LYS A 483 17.18 20.36 30.88
C LYS A 483 16.83 21.80 31.26
N THR A 484 15.96 22.45 30.50
CA THR A 484 15.57 23.84 30.76
C THR A 484 14.47 23.97 31.81
N GLY A 485 13.84 22.86 32.24
CA GLY A 485 12.67 22.87 33.12
C GLY A 485 11.37 23.29 32.42
N ALA A 486 11.37 23.38 31.08
CA ALA A 486 10.18 23.73 30.31
C ALA A 486 9.07 22.68 30.43
N LEU A 487 9.41 21.39 30.54
CA LEU A 487 8.43 20.32 30.80
C LEU A 487 7.69 20.51 32.11
N GLY A 488 8.42 20.85 33.18
CA GLY A 488 7.84 21.11 34.51
C GLY A 488 6.83 22.25 34.46
N LEU A 489 7.15 23.36 33.78
CA LEU A 489 6.22 24.48 33.64
C LEU A 489 4.94 24.14 32.86
N LEU A 490 5.04 23.31 31.81
CA LEU A 490 3.85 22.86 31.08
C LEU A 490 2.98 21.95 31.95
N ALA A 491 3.61 21.01 32.66
CA ALA A 491 2.93 20.15 33.62
C ALA A 491 2.24 20.98 34.71
N ASP A 492 2.94 21.93 35.33
CA ASP A 492 2.39 22.82 36.34
C ASP A 492 1.21 23.63 35.80
N GLN A 493 1.26 24.12 34.55
CA GLN A 493 0.13 24.83 33.95
C GLN A 493 -1.08 23.93 33.74
N LEU A 494 -0.88 22.71 33.22
CA LEU A 494 -1.93 21.70 33.09
C LEU A 494 -2.54 21.38 34.47
N ILE A 495 -1.71 21.09 35.46
CA ILE A 495 -2.13 20.76 36.84
C ILE A 495 -2.88 21.93 37.48
N ASN A 496 -2.38 23.16 37.34
CA ASN A 496 -3.00 24.34 37.98
C ASN A 496 -4.35 24.71 37.36
N HIS A 497 -4.55 24.50 36.05
CA HIS A 497 -5.80 24.84 35.36
C HIS A 497 -6.84 23.72 35.39
N LEU A 498 -6.39 22.46 35.39
CA LEU A 498 -7.29 21.31 35.40
C LEU A 498 -7.48 20.74 36.81
N GLY A 499 -6.58 21.08 37.73
CA GLY A 499 -6.64 20.86 39.17
C GLY A 499 -6.59 19.39 39.58
N GLU A 500 -6.29 19.13 40.85
CA GLU A 500 -6.32 17.81 41.55
C GLU A 500 -7.64 17.00 41.37
N SER A 501 -8.63 17.59 40.71
CA SER A 501 -10.04 17.23 40.64
C SER A 501 -10.37 15.92 39.94
N SER A 502 -9.54 15.44 39.01
CA SER A 502 -9.64 14.07 38.47
C SER A 502 -8.48 13.76 37.51
N PRO A 503 -7.63 12.74 37.78
CA PRO A 503 -6.65 12.23 36.81
C PRO A 503 -7.27 11.86 35.45
N LEU A 504 -8.55 11.48 35.47
CA LEU A 504 -9.34 11.17 34.30
C LEU A 504 -9.54 12.40 33.39
N LEU A 505 -9.71 13.60 33.96
CA LEU A 505 -9.87 14.84 33.20
C LEU A 505 -8.58 15.19 32.44
N VAL A 506 -7.43 14.96 33.08
CA VAL A 506 -6.12 15.14 32.43
C VAL A 506 -5.96 14.15 31.28
N CYS A 507 -6.32 12.88 31.47
CA CYS A 507 -6.37 11.89 30.39
C CYS A 507 -7.28 12.31 29.23
N LEU A 508 -8.45 12.89 29.52
CA LEU A 508 -9.38 13.40 28.51
C LEU A 508 -8.75 14.54 27.70
N VAL A 509 -8.14 15.52 28.39
CA VAL A 509 -7.49 16.67 27.73
C VAL A 509 -6.32 16.20 26.88
N LEU A 510 -5.47 15.32 27.40
CA LEU A 510 -4.35 14.74 26.65
C LEU A 510 -4.86 14.00 25.41
N PHE A 511 -5.91 13.18 25.53
CA PHE A 511 -6.49 12.49 24.38
C PHE A 511 -7.00 13.47 23.33
N LEU A 512 -7.79 14.48 23.73
CA LEU A 512 -8.36 15.44 22.80
C LEU A 512 -7.28 16.28 22.11
N LEU A 513 -6.27 16.73 22.86
CA LEU A 513 -5.14 17.49 22.34
C LEU A 513 -4.31 16.65 21.38
N THR A 514 -3.92 15.44 21.77
CA THR A 514 -3.18 14.50 20.91
C THR A 514 -3.97 14.18 19.67
N SER A 515 -5.25 13.85 19.80
CA SER A 515 -6.09 13.46 18.68
C SER A 515 -6.32 14.62 17.71
N LEU A 516 -6.47 15.86 18.20
CA LEU A 516 -6.58 17.07 17.39
C LEU A 516 -5.31 17.32 16.59
N PHE A 517 -4.13 17.31 17.23
CA PHE A 517 -2.86 17.49 16.54
C PHE A 517 -2.58 16.37 15.55
N SER A 518 -2.93 15.13 15.89
CA SER A 518 -2.76 13.98 15.01
C SER A 518 -3.62 14.04 13.75
N GLN A 519 -4.59 14.96 13.63
CA GLN A 519 -5.34 15.15 12.37
C GLN A 519 -4.57 15.95 11.31
N PHE A 520 -3.54 16.70 11.73
CA PHE A 520 -2.79 17.63 10.88
C PHE A 520 -1.29 17.36 10.88
N ILE A 521 -0.79 16.71 11.93
CA ILE A 521 0.60 16.34 12.14
C ILE A 521 0.67 14.81 12.12
N SER A 522 1.80 14.24 11.69
CA SER A 522 1.99 12.78 11.76
C SER A 522 1.81 12.25 13.20
N ASN A 523 1.21 11.07 13.33
CA ASN A 523 0.95 10.39 14.60
C ASN A 523 2.20 10.34 15.50
N THR A 524 3.34 10.03 14.88
CA THR A 524 4.63 9.92 15.56
C THR A 524 5.11 11.26 16.09
N ALA A 525 5.12 12.32 15.27
CA ALA A 525 5.54 13.65 15.72
C ALA A 525 4.63 14.18 16.83
N THR A 526 3.33 13.93 16.72
CA THR A 526 2.37 14.30 17.75
C THR A 526 2.67 13.59 19.07
N THR A 527 3.05 12.32 19.04
CA THR A 527 3.43 11.56 20.24
C THR A 527 4.72 12.07 20.86
N VAL A 528 5.74 12.38 20.04
CA VAL A 528 7.00 12.96 20.55
C VAL A 528 6.76 14.33 21.17
N LEU A 529 5.78 15.09 20.67
CA LEU A 529 5.39 16.39 21.21
C LEU A 529 4.63 16.27 22.55
N VAL A 530 3.61 15.41 22.61
CA VAL A 530 2.68 15.36 23.75
C VAL A 530 3.14 14.38 24.84
N GLY A 531 3.88 13.33 24.48
CA GLY A 531 4.38 12.31 25.42
C GLY A 531 5.16 12.88 26.60
N PRO A 532 6.17 13.75 26.38
CA PRO A 532 6.92 14.37 27.47
C PRO A 532 6.03 15.21 28.40
N ILE A 533 5.01 15.89 27.86
CA ILE A 533 4.04 16.66 28.64
C ILE A 533 3.20 15.73 29.52
N ALA A 534 2.73 14.62 28.96
CA ALA A 534 1.96 13.61 29.70
C ALA A 534 2.78 12.98 30.84
N LEU A 535 4.04 12.64 30.57
CA LEU A 535 4.98 12.09 31.54
C LEU A 535 5.24 13.07 32.69
N ALA A 536 5.58 14.33 32.37
CA ALA A 536 5.82 15.37 33.38
C ALA A 536 4.56 15.69 34.19
N THR A 537 3.39 15.69 33.56
CA THR A 537 2.10 15.90 34.25
C THR A 537 1.81 14.78 35.24
N ALA A 538 2.06 13.52 34.86
CA ALA A 538 1.86 12.38 35.75
C ALA A 538 2.80 12.45 36.98
N GLN A 539 4.08 12.78 36.75
CA GLN A 539 5.06 12.95 37.83
C GLN A 539 4.72 14.12 38.75
N GLY A 540 4.27 15.25 38.19
CA GLY A 540 3.81 16.41 38.97
C GLY A 540 2.58 16.11 39.84
N LEU A 541 1.72 15.19 39.40
CA LEU A 541 0.57 14.70 40.18
C LEU A 541 0.95 13.59 41.19
N GLY A 542 2.20 13.09 41.18
CA GLY A 542 2.61 11.95 41.98
C GLY A 542 1.92 10.64 41.60
N LEU A 543 1.48 10.49 40.34
CA LEU A 543 0.77 9.33 39.83
C LEU A 543 1.58 8.55 38.81
N SER A 544 1.24 7.27 38.63
CA SER A 544 1.85 6.42 37.61
C SER A 544 1.73 7.07 36.22
N PRO A 545 2.82 7.21 35.46
CA PRO A 545 2.77 7.76 34.10
C PRO A 545 2.11 6.84 33.07
N ALA A 546 1.99 5.54 33.36
CA ALA A 546 1.45 4.55 32.43
C ALA A 546 0.07 4.92 31.84
N PRO A 547 -0.97 5.27 32.62
CA PRO A 547 -2.28 5.64 32.05
C PRO A 547 -2.21 6.87 31.14
N PHE A 548 -1.43 7.90 31.50
CA PHE A 548 -1.31 9.13 30.70
C PHE A 548 -0.58 8.87 29.39
N MET A 549 0.52 8.13 29.44
CA MET A 549 1.31 7.75 28.26
C MET A 549 0.53 6.83 27.32
N MET A 550 -0.22 5.88 27.88
CA MET A 550 -1.11 5.00 27.10
C MET A 550 -2.23 5.81 26.41
N MET A 551 -2.84 6.78 27.10
CA MET A 551 -3.83 7.67 26.48
C MET A 551 -3.27 8.45 25.28
N VAL A 552 -2.05 8.98 25.39
CA VAL A 552 -1.38 9.67 24.28
C VAL A 552 -1.12 8.70 23.11
N ALA A 553 -0.61 7.50 23.36
CA ALA A 553 -0.31 6.53 22.31
C ALA A 553 -1.56 6.07 21.54
N ILE A 554 -2.65 5.78 22.27
CA ILE A 554 -3.94 5.41 21.68
C ILE A 554 -4.52 6.60 20.91
N ALA A 555 -4.54 7.80 21.50
CA ALA A 555 -5.06 9.00 20.85
C ALA A 555 -4.35 9.32 19.54
N ALA A 556 -3.02 9.24 19.51
CA ALA A 556 -2.21 9.45 18.31
C ALA A 556 -2.48 8.40 17.22
N SER A 557 -3.03 7.25 17.57
CA SER A 557 -3.38 6.17 16.62
C SER A 557 -4.83 6.23 16.14
N THR A 558 -5.64 7.18 16.64
CA THR A 558 -7.07 7.37 16.28
C THR A 558 -7.30 8.43 15.20
N ALA A 559 -6.31 8.65 14.35
CA ALA A 559 -6.33 9.57 13.21
C ALA A 559 -7.33 9.14 12.10
N PHE A 560 -8.63 9.09 12.42
CA PHE A 560 -9.68 8.59 11.51
C PHE A 560 -10.39 9.70 10.72
N CYS A 561 -10.33 10.95 11.19
CA CYS A 561 -11.25 12.00 10.73
C CYS A 561 -10.82 12.67 9.42
N THR A 562 -9.53 12.67 9.09
CA THR A 562 -9.04 13.32 7.87
C THR A 562 -8.19 12.38 7.02
N PRO A 563 -8.21 12.54 5.69
CA PRO A 563 -7.39 11.74 4.80
C PRO A 563 -5.90 12.05 4.95
N ILE A 564 -5.55 13.30 5.28
CA ILE A 564 -4.16 13.76 5.40
C ILE A 564 -3.50 13.38 6.73
N ALA A 565 -4.29 13.02 7.75
CA ALA A 565 -3.79 12.70 9.09
C ALA A 565 -2.78 11.54 9.10
N SER A 566 -2.93 10.59 8.19
CA SER A 566 -2.04 9.43 8.10
C SER A 566 -1.85 8.99 6.65
N PRO A 567 -0.64 8.55 6.27
CA PRO A 567 -0.40 7.90 4.98
C PRO A 567 -1.37 6.75 4.70
N VAL A 568 -1.82 6.04 5.74
CA VAL A 568 -2.85 5.00 5.66
C VAL A 568 -4.13 5.51 5.00
N ASN A 569 -4.63 6.65 5.47
CA ASN A 569 -5.88 7.22 4.95
C ASN A 569 -5.68 7.82 3.56
N THR A 570 -4.53 8.44 3.30
CA THR A 570 -4.16 8.97 1.98
C THR A 570 -4.11 7.87 0.92
N LEU A 571 -3.55 6.70 1.24
CA LEU A 571 -3.44 5.58 0.30
C LEU A 571 -4.80 5.06 -0.19
N VAL A 572 -5.84 5.14 0.63
CA VAL A 572 -7.18 4.67 0.27
C VAL A 572 -8.07 5.76 -0.33
N LEU A 573 -7.66 7.04 -0.24
CA LEU A 573 -8.42 8.20 -0.73
C LEU A 573 -8.76 8.06 -2.22
N ALA A 574 -7.74 7.87 -3.06
CA ALA A 574 -7.91 7.78 -4.50
C ALA A 574 -8.55 6.45 -4.97
N PRO A 575 -8.08 5.26 -4.54
CA PRO A 575 -8.67 3.99 -4.96
C PRO A 575 -10.12 3.79 -4.47
N GLY A 576 -10.48 4.42 -3.33
CA GLY A 576 -11.83 4.38 -2.78
C GLY A 576 -12.73 5.52 -3.25
N ASN A 577 -12.21 6.45 -4.06
CA ASN A 577 -12.90 7.66 -4.52
C ASN A 577 -13.60 8.43 -3.37
N TYR A 578 -12.93 8.55 -2.22
CA TYR A 578 -13.48 9.24 -1.07
C TYR A 578 -13.27 10.75 -1.18
N ARG A 579 -14.21 11.50 -0.62
CA ARG A 579 -14.03 12.93 -0.35
C ARG A 579 -13.61 13.12 1.11
N PHE A 580 -13.03 14.28 1.40
CA PHE A 580 -12.65 14.67 2.76
C PHE A 580 -13.81 14.48 3.76
N ILE A 581 -15.03 14.90 3.37
CA ILE A 581 -16.22 14.80 4.21
C ILE A 581 -16.61 13.35 4.55
N ASP A 582 -16.25 12.38 3.71
CA ASP A 582 -16.58 10.98 3.95
C ASP A 582 -15.73 10.43 5.12
N PHE A 583 -14.46 10.85 5.25
CA PHE A 583 -13.63 10.55 6.42
C PHE A 583 -14.17 11.19 7.69
N VAL A 584 -14.61 12.46 7.62
CA VAL A 584 -15.19 13.12 8.80
C VAL A 584 -16.45 12.39 9.27
N LYS A 585 -17.34 12.02 8.34
CA LYS A 585 -18.61 11.33 8.64
C LYS A 585 -18.42 9.98 9.31
N VAL A 586 -17.46 9.18 8.85
CA VAL A 586 -17.25 7.82 9.37
C VAL A 586 -16.23 7.81 10.51
N GLY A 587 -15.20 8.64 10.42
CA GLY A 587 -14.06 8.69 11.34
C GLY A 587 -14.35 9.40 12.66
N VAL A 588 -15.06 10.53 12.66
CA VAL A 588 -15.37 11.25 13.92
C VAL A 588 -16.16 10.37 14.89
N PRO A 589 -17.24 9.68 14.50
CA PRO A 589 -17.95 8.79 15.42
C PRO A 589 -17.06 7.65 15.93
N LEU A 590 -16.22 7.06 15.08
CA LEU A 590 -15.29 6.00 15.48
C LEU A 590 -14.24 6.52 16.48
N GLN A 591 -13.73 7.74 16.29
CA GLN A 591 -12.78 8.38 17.19
C GLN A 591 -13.42 8.66 18.55
N LEU A 592 -14.68 9.12 18.60
CA LEU A 592 -15.41 9.32 19.84
C LEU A 592 -15.70 8.00 20.57
N LEU A 593 -15.99 6.93 19.83
CA LEU A 593 -16.11 5.59 20.40
C LEU A 593 -14.77 5.12 20.98
N ALA A 594 -13.67 5.32 20.26
CA ALA A 594 -12.33 4.99 20.74
C ALA A 594 -11.95 5.81 21.99
N LEU A 595 -12.30 7.10 22.04
CA LEU A 595 -12.17 7.94 23.23
C LEU A 595 -12.94 7.34 24.41
N GLY A 596 -14.22 7.01 24.22
CA GLY A 596 -15.05 6.43 25.28
C GLY A 596 -14.47 5.11 25.81
N VAL A 597 -14.00 4.24 24.91
CA VAL A 597 -13.31 2.99 25.29
C VAL A 597 -12.02 3.29 26.05
N ALA A 598 -11.17 4.19 25.55
CA ALA A 598 -9.89 4.52 26.17
C ALA A 598 -10.07 5.11 27.58
N MET A 599 -11.05 6.01 27.76
CA MET A 599 -11.39 6.63 29.04
C MET A 599 -11.79 5.63 30.14
N VAL A 600 -12.30 4.44 29.75
CA VAL A 600 -12.70 3.38 30.69
C VAL A 600 -11.63 2.30 30.79
N ALA A 601 -11.13 1.82 29.65
CA ALA A 601 -10.19 0.71 29.59
C ALA A 601 -8.80 1.07 30.08
N VAL A 602 -8.30 2.28 29.78
CA VAL A 602 -6.94 2.68 30.18
C VAL A 602 -6.81 2.76 31.71
N PRO A 603 -7.69 3.47 32.45
CA PRO A 603 -7.61 3.47 33.92
C PRO A 603 -7.87 2.10 34.55
N TRP A 604 -8.61 1.22 33.85
CA TRP A 604 -8.90 -0.13 34.34
C TRP A 604 -7.68 -1.06 34.23
N VAL A 605 -6.94 -0.98 33.12
CA VAL A 605 -5.72 -1.77 32.89
C VAL A 605 -4.52 -1.15 33.61
N PHE A 606 -4.42 0.19 33.61
CA PHE A 606 -3.36 0.97 34.24
C PHE A 606 -3.97 1.90 35.29
N PRO A 607 -4.18 1.44 36.53
CA PRO A 607 -4.76 2.26 37.58
C PRO A 607 -3.88 3.45 37.91
N PHE A 608 -4.51 4.56 38.32
CA PHE A 608 -3.83 5.75 38.86
C PHE A 608 -3.26 5.44 40.24
N ALA A 609 -2.21 4.64 40.30
CA ALA A 609 -1.47 4.37 41.52
C ALA A 609 -0.55 5.56 41.84
N ALA A 610 -0.40 5.89 43.12
CA ALA A 610 0.64 6.81 43.57
C ALA A 610 2.03 6.18 43.34
N VAL A 611 2.98 7.00 42.90
CA VAL A 611 4.39 6.58 42.64
C VAL A 611 5.26 6.85 43.86
#